data_AF-A0ABD0VPB2-F1
#
_entry.id   AF-A0ABD0VPB2-F1
#
_cell.length_a   1.000
_cell.length_b   1.000
_cell.length_c   1.000
_cell.angle_alpha   90.00
_cell.angle_beta   90.00
_cell.angle_gamma   90.00
#
_symmetry.space_group_name_H-M   'P 1'
#
loop_
_entity.id
_entity.type
_entity.pdbx_description
1 polymer ?
#
loop_
_entity_poly.entity_id
_entity_poly.type
_entity_poly.pdbx_seq_one_letter_code
_entity_poly.pdbx_strand_id
1 'polypeptide(L)'
;MSKKIHQRCRTYPRLFVRALLEPCFIALTCVEEIERIHQGYRTYPRLSIRALLDDVNMCGRGRENPSRKQNLSESPNNIVVTKTSYFFSSSSSSSSSDNQPEQNNNLQGQKQKNNLKTSTVKMPEWCSSLFFLLQLVLLRSSAAKVPVIIVFGDSTVDSGNNNFVNTVVKSNYEPYGRDFDGGKPTGRFSNGRLATDFISQAFNLSPAIPAYLDPAYGIKDFANGVCFASAGTGYDNATSNVASAIPLWKELEYFKDYIGKLKGFQGEAKARETIGEGLYIISIGTNDFLENYFAVPVRSSALTVEQYQSFLIGIAKWFVNEIYVLGARKIELTGLSPMGCLPLERSINSRLFQFDECNQDYNRVAREFNVELQKLVEKLSMERPDLRLVYSNIYDFFDTVINSPFSYGFEVADVGCCGASGLMEMGYLCKIPLTCKNADKYVFWDAIHPTQKMNKLVADYIVNTTLARFM
;
A
#
# COMPACT_ATOMS: atom_id res chain seq x y z
N MET A 1 -5.95 11.20 47.44
CA MET A 1 -4.84 10.26 47.17
C MET A 1 -3.76 10.84 46.24
N SER A 2 -3.57 12.18 46.19
CA SER A 2 -2.74 12.85 45.18
C SER A 2 -1.47 13.54 45.72
N LYS A 3 -1.24 13.56 47.05
CA LYS A 3 -0.03 14.20 47.64
C LYS A 3 1.05 13.24 48.19
N LYS A 4 0.86 11.92 48.12
CA LYS A 4 1.86 10.92 48.59
C LYS A 4 2.70 10.25 47.49
N ILE A 5 2.37 10.46 46.21
CA ILE A 5 3.13 9.89 45.08
C ILE A 5 4.35 10.76 44.72
N HIS A 6 4.25 12.07 44.92
CA HIS A 6 5.29 13.01 44.52
C HIS A 6 6.58 12.98 45.38
N GLN A 7 6.56 12.25 46.51
CA GLN A 7 7.68 12.24 47.47
C GLN A 7 8.51 10.95 47.43
N ARG A 8 8.13 9.93 46.63
CA ARG A 8 8.86 8.65 46.52
C ARG A 8 9.78 8.52 45.30
N CYS A 9 9.72 9.45 44.34
CA CYS A 9 10.54 9.37 43.12
C CYS A 9 11.87 10.15 43.17
N ARG A 10 12.34 10.60 44.35
CA ARG A 10 13.59 11.38 44.49
C ARG A 10 14.82 10.62 45.00
N THR A 11 14.78 9.29 45.18
CA THR A 11 15.88 8.59 45.88
C THR A 11 16.51 7.36 45.21
N TYR A 12 16.26 7.05 43.93
CA TYR A 12 16.96 5.93 43.27
C TYR A 12 17.34 6.21 41.81
N PRO A 13 18.53 6.79 41.53
CA PRO A 13 19.00 7.01 40.17
C PRO A 13 19.50 5.73 39.46
N ARG A 14 19.51 4.57 40.11
CA ARG A 14 20.07 3.31 39.56
C ARG A 14 19.05 2.24 39.18
N LEU A 15 17.76 2.45 39.45
CA LEU A 15 16.69 1.51 39.09
C LEU A 15 15.98 1.84 37.77
N PHE A 16 16.17 3.04 37.23
CA PHE A 16 15.55 3.45 35.96
C PHE A 16 16.22 2.78 34.74
N VAL A 17 17.52 2.49 34.83
CA VAL A 17 18.30 1.88 33.74
C VAL A 17 17.98 0.39 33.55
N ARG A 18 17.41 -0.28 34.55
CA ARG A 18 17.01 -1.70 34.45
C ARG A 18 15.59 -1.90 33.91
N ALA A 19 14.72 -0.89 33.99
CA ALA A 19 13.33 -0.98 33.53
C ALA A 19 13.18 -0.84 32.00
N LEU A 20 14.23 -0.42 31.30
CA LEU A 20 14.23 -0.19 29.85
C LEU A 20 14.81 -1.36 29.03
N LEU A 21 15.16 -2.49 29.67
CA LEU A 21 15.87 -3.60 29.01
C LEU A 21 15.20 -4.98 29.15
N GLU A 22 13.98 -5.08 29.70
CA GLU A 22 13.27 -6.37 29.78
C GLU A 22 11.85 -6.31 29.16
N PRO A 23 11.57 -7.08 28.09
CA PRO A 23 10.25 -7.13 27.42
C PRO A 23 9.07 -7.52 28.33
N CYS A 24 9.34 -8.15 29.48
CA CYS A 24 8.31 -8.61 30.41
C CYS A 24 7.63 -7.48 31.19
N PHE A 25 8.23 -6.29 31.31
CA PHE A 25 7.67 -5.23 32.15
C PHE A 25 6.47 -4.51 31.51
N ILE A 26 6.44 -4.45 30.17
CA ILE A 26 5.33 -3.88 29.39
C ILE A 26 4.11 -4.81 29.40
N ALA A 27 4.34 -6.13 29.39
CA ALA A 27 3.27 -7.12 29.48
C ALA A 27 2.55 -7.09 30.85
N LEU A 28 3.28 -6.93 31.96
CA LEU A 28 2.70 -6.85 33.30
C LEU A 28 1.88 -5.57 33.53
N THR A 29 2.33 -4.44 33.00
CA THR A 29 1.61 -3.16 33.13
C THR A 29 0.31 -3.15 32.33
N CYS A 30 0.27 -3.76 31.14
CA CYS A 30 -0.98 -3.96 30.39
C CYS A 30 -1.95 -4.94 31.08
N VAL A 31 -1.45 -6.02 31.70
CA VAL A 31 -2.31 -7.00 32.41
C VAL A 31 -2.93 -6.40 33.68
N GLU A 32 -2.19 -5.61 34.46
CA GLU A 32 -2.72 -4.93 35.65
C GLU A 32 -3.77 -3.85 35.30
N GLU A 33 -3.61 -3.15 34.17
CA GLU A 33 -4.59 -2.19 33.66
C GLU A 33 -5.87 -2.89 33.18
N ILE A 34 -5.72 -4.05 32.51
CA ILE A 34 -6.83 -4.91 32.06
C ILE A 34 -7.60 -5.50 33.25
N GLU A 35 -6.92 -5.97 34.32
CA GLU A 35 -7.59 -6.44 35.54
C GLU A 35 -8.36 -5.33 36.26
N ARG A 36 -7.83 -4.09 36.28
CA ARG A 36 -8.56 -2.93 36.82
C ARG A 36 -9.82 -2.60 36.03
N ILE A 37 -9.75 -2.67 34.70
CA ILE A 37 -10.91 -2.45 33.82
C ILE A 37 -11.94 -3.57 34.02
N HIS A 38 -11.50 -4.80 34.24
CA HIS A 38 -12.39 -5.94 34.42
C HIS A 38 -13.11 -5.98 35.79
N GLN A 39 -12.48 -5.46 36.85
CA GLN A 39 -13.11 -5.33 38.17
C GLN A 39 -14.24 -4.27 38.23
N GLY A 40 -14.39 -3.43 37.19
CA GLY A 40 -15.43 -2.41 37.08
C GLY A 40 -16.78 -2.88 36.52
N TYR A 41 -16.84 -4.06 35.89
CA TYR A 41 -18.06 -4.55 35.23
C TYR A 41 -18.48 -5.90 35.80
N ARG A 42 -19.37 -5.89 36.80
CA ARG A 42 -20.08 -7.10 37.25
C ARG A 42 -21.18 -7.44 36.24
N THR A 43 -20.89 -8.35 35.31
CA THR A 43 -21.80 -9.39 34.80
C THR A 43 -21.11 -10.14 33.64
N TYR A 44 -20.92 -11.46 33.78
CA TYR A 44 -20.70 -12.54 32.79
C TYR A 44 -19.62 -13.57 33.25
N PRO A 45 -19.77 -14.87 32.92
CA PRO A 45 -19.18 -15.97 33.68
C PRO A 45 -17.69 -16.25 33.40
N ARG A 46 -16.99 -16.67 34.46
CA ARG A 46 -15.56 -17.01 34.53
C ARG A 46 -15.20 -18.22 33.66
N LEU A 47 -14.70 -18.00 32.45
CA LEU A 47 -14.01 -19.03 31.65
C LEU A 47 -13.14 -18.35 30.57
N SER A 48 -11.96 -17.83 30.94
CA SER A 48 -10.87 -17.56 29.96
C SER A 48 -9.52 -17.15 30.57
N ILE A 49 -9.45 -16.73 31.84
CA ILE A 49 -8.19 -16.20 32.41
C ILE A 49 -7.12 -17.28 32.67
N ARG A 50 -7.52 -18.55 32.81
CA ARG A 50 -6.59 -19.64 33.13
C ARG A 50 -5.66 -20.02 31.97
N ALA A 51 -6.11 -19.84 30.73
CA ALA A 51 -5.29 -20.14 29.54
C ALA A 51 -4.19 -19.08 29.31
N LEU A 52 -4.41 -17.83 29.71
CA LEU A 52 -3.41 -16.75 29.58
C LEU A 52 -2.28 -16.85 30.62
N LEU A 53 -2.54 -17.45 31.79
CA LEU A 53 -1.56 -17.56 32.87
C LEU A 53 -0.58 -18.73 32.67
N ASP A 54 -0.97 -19.76 31.90
CA ASP A 54 -0.10 -20.90 31.64
C ASP A 54 1.00 -20.58 30.63
N ASP A 55 0.78 -19.63 29.71
CA ASP A 55 1.81 -19.15 28.75
C ASP A 55 2.88 -18.25 29.43
N VAL A 56 2.51 -17.51 30.48
CA VAL A 56 3.45 -16.64 31.22
C VAL A 56 4.41 -17.46 32.11
N ASN A 57 4.00 -18.65 32.55
CA ASN A 57 4.82 -19.51 33.41
C ASN A 57 5.99 -20.21 32.68
N MET A 58 6.11 -20.09 31.37
CA MET A 58 7.25 -20.64 30.61
C MET A 58 8.51 -19.75 30.62
N CYS A 59 8.43 -18.51 31.13
CA CYS A 59 9.61 -17.62 31.24
C CYS A 59 10.54 -17.94 32.43
N GLY A 60 10.30 -19.02 33.18
CA GLY A 60 10.96 -19.28 34.46
C GLY A 60 12.01 -20.39 34.54
N ARG A 61 12.30 -21.17 33.49
CA ARG A 61 13.26 -22.30 33.62
C ARG A 61 14.21 -22.43 32.44
N GLY A 62 15.49 -22.16 32.71
CA GLY A 62 16.59 -22.39 31.79
C GLY A 62 16.98 -23.86 31.64
N ARG A 63 17.50 -24.15 30.43
CA ARG A 63 18.27 -25.32 29.94
C ARG A 63 17.64 -26.71 30.07
N GLU A 64 17.47 -27.41 28.94
CA GLU A 64 18.42 -28.39 28.38
C GLU A 64 17.85 -29.03 27.11
N ASN A 65 18.73 -29.30 26.14
CA ASN A 65 18.42 -30.02 24.90
C ASN A 65 18.46 -31.53 25.19
N PRO A 66 17.51 -32.34 24.68
CA PRO A 66 17.97 -33.46 23.87
C PRO A 66 17.09 -33.78 22.66
N SER A 67 17.78 -34.08 21.58
CA SER A 67 17.34 -34.74 20.37
C SER A 67 16.51 -36.01 20.64
N ARG A 68 15.36 -36.17 19.97
CA ARG A 68 14.88 -37.50 19.58
C ARG A 68 13.98 -37.48 18.35
N LYS A 69 14.43 -38.26 17.36
CA LYS A 69 13.74 -38.70 16.14
C LYS A 69 12.33 -39.23 16.45
N GLN A 70 11.36 -38.92 15.60
CA GLN A 70 10.27 -39.84 15.30
C GLN A 70 9.83 -39.73 13.84
N ASN A 71 9.76 -40.91 13.22
CA ASN A 71 9.36 -41.20 11.85
C ASN A 71 7.88 -40.89 11.63
N LEU A 72 7.54 -40.42 10.43
CA LEU A 72 6.26 -40.72 9.80
C LEU A 72 6.51 -41.13 8.35
N SER A 73 6.07 -42.35 8.05
CA SER A 73 6.09 -43.07 6.79
C SER A 73 5.05 -42.54 5.79
N GLU A 74 5.43 -42.54 4.50
CA GLU A 74 4.72 -43.01 3.29
C GLU A 74 3.18 -43.18 3.35
N SER A 75 2.33 -42.89 2.36
CA SER A 75 2.33 -42.40 0.95
C SER A 75 0.84 -42.51 0.48
N PRO A 76 0.46 -42.46 -0.81
CA PRO A 76 0.43 -41.36 -1.78
C PRO A 76 -0.99 -40.99 -2.25
N ASN A 77 -1.13 -39.86 -2.96
CA ASN A 77 -2.07 -39.78 -4.08
C ASN A 77 -1.46 -38.95 -5.22
N ASN A 78 -1.13 -39.66 -6.30
CA ASN A 78 -0.77 -39.10 -7.60
C ASN A 78 -2.03 -38.62 -8.32
N ILE A 79 -2.01 -37.39 -8.83
CA ILE A 79 -2.88 -36.98 -9.95
C ILE A 79 -1.98 -36.57 -11.10
N VAL A 80 -2.05 -37.39 -12.15
CA VAL A 80 -1.49 -37.16 -13.48
C VAL A 80 -2.37 -36.13 -14.18
N VAL A 81 -1.80 -35.03 -14.68
CA VAL A 81 -2.42 -34.22 -15.72
C VAL A 81 -1.45 -34.11 -16.89
N THR A 82 -1.91 -34.68 -18.01
CA THR A 82 -1.28 -34.74 -19.31
C THR A 82 -1.17 -33.35 -19.95
N LYS A 83 0.04 -33.01 -20.43
CA LYS A 83 0.27 -31.90 -21.37
C LYS A 83 0.01 -32.39 -22.79
N THR A 84 -0.81 -31.67 -23.54
CA THR A 84 -0.92 -31.81 -25.00
C THR A 84 -0.52 -30.49 -25.62
N SER A 85 0.63 -30.47 -26.28
CA SER A 85 1.15 -29.35 -27.06
C SER A 85 1.11 -29.73 -28.54
N TYR A 86 0.39 -28.96 -29.35
CA TYR A 86 0.34 -29.10 -30.80
C TYR A 86 1.55 -28.41 -31.44
N PHE A 87 2.30 -29.19 -32.22
CA PHE A 87 3.28 -28.74 -33.20
C PHE A 87 2.57 -28.32 -34.49
N PHE A 88 2.99 -27.21 -35.09
CA PHE A 88 2.97 -27.04 -36.54
C PHE A 88 4.35 -26.53 -36.99
N SER A 89 4.96 -27.33 -37.87
CA SER A 89 6.19 -27.04 -38.60
C SER A 89 5.84 -26.38 -39.92
N SER A 90 6.57 -25.35 -40.30
CA SER A 90 7.01 -25.21 -41.70
C SER A 90 8.30 -24.40 -41.75
N SER A 91 9.29 -25.01 -42.40
CA SER A 91 10.61 -24.51 -42.71
C SER A 91 10.66 -23.92 -44.12
N SER A 92 11.41 -22.84 -44.33
CA SER A 92 12.35 -22.76 -45.46
C SER A 92 13.30 -21.57 -45.33
N SER A 93 14.42 -21.74 -46.02
CA SER A 93 15.77 -21.21 -45.86
C SER A 93 16.08 -19.84 -46.48
N SER A 94 17.27 -19.39 -46.09
CA SER A 94 18.08 -18.19 -46.34
C SER A 94 18.69 -17.99 -47.74
N SER A 95 19.44 -16.86 -47.85
CA SER A 95 20.49 -16.42 -48.81
C SER A 95 19.98 -15.59 -50.01
N SER A 96 20.34 -14.33 -50.29
CA SER A 96 21.57 -13.48 -50.26
C SER A 96 22.21 -13.29 -51.64
N SER A 97 22.51 -12.01 -51.94
CA SER A 97 23.56 -11.41 -52.80
C SER A 97 23.47 -11.40 -54.35
N ASP A 98 23.58 -10.16 -54.84
CA ASP A 98 24.43 -9.63 -55.94
C ASP A 98 24.00 -9.56 -57.42
N ASN A 99 23.90 -8.28 -57.86
CA ASN A 99 24.47 -7.60 -59.03
C ASN A 99 24.37 -8.18 -60.47
N GLN A 100 23.58 -7.46 -61.29
CA GLN A 100 23.72 -6.97 -62.68
C GLN A 100 24.92 -7.41 -63.59
N PRO A 101 24.88 -7.11 -64.92
CA PRO A 101 23.81 -7.11 -65.94
C PRO A 101 24.28 -7.76 -67.28
N GLU A 102 23.44 -7.88 -68.33
CA GLU A 102 23.76 -7.49 -69.72
C GLU A 102 22.72 -7.92 -70.79
N GLN A 103 22.35 -6.92 -71.60
CA GLN A 103 22.16 -6.86 -73.06
C GLN A 103 21.17 -7.75 -73.86
N ASN A 104 20.25 -7.01 -74.52
CA ASN A 104 19.86 -7.06 -75.94
C ASN A 104 19.49 -8.40 -76.61
N ASN A 105 18.22 -8.52 -77.06
CA ASN A 105 17.86 -8.20 -78.45
C ASN A 105 16.36 -8.34 -78.76
N ASN A 106 15.92 -7.45 -79.65
CA ASN A 106 14.62 -7.37 -80.31
C ASN A 106 14.20 -8.65 -81.04
N LEU A 107 12.89 -8.97 -81.04
CA LEU A 107 12.09 -8.96 -82.28
C LEU A 107 10.58 -9.21 -82.02
N GLN A 108 9.84 -8.14 -82.31
CA GLN A 108 8.44 -7.98 -82.74
C GLN A 108 7.50 -9.20 -82.81
N GLY A 109 6.39 -9.09 -82.07
CA GLY A 109 5.09 -9.70 -82.37
C GLY A 109 3.97 -8.75 -81.94
N GLN A 110 3.12 -8.34 -82.87
CA GLN A 110 2.13 -7.26 -82.70
C GLN A 110 0.97 -7.59 -81.74
N LYS A 111 0.79 -6.68 -80.79
CA LYS A 111 -0.46 -6.13 -80.22
C LYS A 111 -1.78 -6.89 -80.48
N GLN A 112 -2.34 -7.43 -79.39
CA GLN A 112 -3.72 -7.12 -78.98
C GLN A 112 -3.69 -6.45 -77.61
N LYS A 113 -3.79 -5.11 -77.60
CA LYS A 113 -3.97 -4.34 -76.36
C LYS A 113 -5.48 -4.19 -76.12
N ASN A 114 -6.01 -4.94 -75.16
CA ASN A 114 -7.26 -4.57 -74.51
C ASN A 114 -7.02 -3.26 -73.75
N ASN A 115 -7.51 -2.15 -74.29
CA ASN A 115 -7.53 -0.86 -73.62
C ASN A 115 -8.56 -0.91 -72.49
N LEU A 116 -8.15 -1.40 -71.32
CA LEU A 116 -8.85 -1.08 -70.08
C LEU A 116 -8.59 0.40 -69.78
N LYS A 117 -9.55 1.26 -70.13
CA LYS A 117 -9.57 2.64 -69.65
C LYS A 117 -9.75 2.58 -68.14
N THR A 118 -8.69 2.76 -67.38
CA THR A 118 -8.76 3.05 -65.94
C THR A 118 -9.34 4.46 -65.81
N SER A 119 -10.66 4.54 -65.71
CA SER A 119 -11.34 5.76 -65.30
C SER A 119 -10.94 6.05 -63.87
N THR A 120 -10.05 7.00 -63.67
CA THR A 120 -9.76 7.57 -62.35
C THR A 120 -10.99 8.33 -61.89
N VAL A 121 -11.83 7.66 -61.10
CA VAL A 121 -12.93 8.30 -60.40
C VAL A 121 -12.30 9.27 -59.40
N LYS A 122 -12.35 10.57 -59.70
CA LYS A 122 -11.98 11.61 -58.73
C LYS A 122 -12.97 11.51 -57.57
N MET A 123 -12.50 11.09 -56.39
CA MET A 123 -13.30 11.15 -55.18
C MET A 123 -13.72 12.62 -54.97
N PRO A 124 -15.02 12.88 -54.72
CA PRO A 124 -15.46 14.20 -54.37
C PRO A 124 -14.76 14.70 -53.09
N GLU A 125 -14.38 15.98 -53.05
CA GLU A 125 -13.66 16.59 -51.92
C GLU A 125 -14.40 16.44 -50.58
N TRP A 126 -15.73 16.30 -50.62
CA TRP A 126 -16.55 16.04 -49.45
C TRP A 126 -16.34 14.63 -48.86
N CYS A 127 -15.98 13.61 -49.65
CA CYS A 127 -15.67 12.27 -49.12
C CYS A 127 -14.36 12.26 -48.32
N SER A 128 -13.34 13.00 -48.76
CA SER A 128 -12.09 13.15 -48.01
C SER A 128 -12.31 13.90 -46.71
N SER A 129 -13.16 14.93 -46.73
CA SER A 129 -13.57 15.67 -45.53
C SER A 129 -14.38 14.80 -44.57
N LEU A 130 -15.29 13.96 -45.07
CA LEU A 130 -16.06 13.00 -44.27
C LEU A 130 -15.16 11.92 -43.66
N PHE A 131 -14.16 11.43 -44.41
CA PHE A 131 -13.20 10.46 -43.91
C PHE A 131 -12.29 11.07 -42.84
N PHE A 132 -11.88 12.34 -43.00
CA PHE A 132 -11.14 13.06 -41.97
C PHE A 132 -11.99 13.35 -40.72
N LEU A 133 -13.27 13.69 -40.88
CA LEU A 133 -14.23 13.82 -39.78
C LEU A 133 -14.49 12.47 -39.09
N LEU A 134 -14.62 11.38 -39.84
CA LEU A 134 -14.76 10.03 -39.29
C LEU A 134 -13.48 9.60 -38.58
N GLN A 135 -12.30 9.93 -39.13
CA GLN A 135 -11.01 9.76 -38.47
C GLN A 135 -10.93 10.61 -37.20
N LEU A 136 -11.39 11.86 -37.19
CA LEU A 136 -11.45 12.72 -35.99
C LEU A 136 -12.45 12.22 -34.93
N VAL A 137 -13.57 11.62 -35.36
CA VAL A 137 -14.55 10.97 -34.46
C VAL A 137 -13.98 9.66 -33.90
N LEU A 138 -13.20 8.91 -34.67
CA LEU A 138 -12.47 7.69 -34.26
C LEU A 138 -11.17 8.00 -33.49
N LEU A 139 -10.60 9.20 -33.69
CA LEU A 139 -9.46 9.81 -32.97
C LEU A 139 -9.92 10.63 -31.77
N ARG A 140 -11.18 10.51 -31.35
CA ARG A 140 -11.43 10.49 -29.90
C ARG A 140 -10.73 9.26 -29.38
N SER A 141 -9.42 9.39 -29.16
CA SER A 141 -8.74 8.63 -28.14
C SER A 141 -9.67 8.63 -26.95
N SER A 142 -10.30 7.48 -26.72
CA SER A 142 -10.82 7.15 -25.42
C SER A 142 -9.59 7.16 -24.50
N ALA A 143 -9.16 8.35 -24.08
CA ALA A 143 -8.37 8.49 -22.87
C ALA A 143 -9.18 7.69 -21.85
N ALA A 144 -8.61 6.55 -21.45
CA ALA A 144 -9.31 5.53 -20.71
C ALA A 144 -9.61 6.10 -19.31
N LYS A 145 -10.68 6.88 -19.22
CA LYS A 145 -11.04 7.71 -18.08
C LYS A 145 -11.14 6.79 -16.87
N VAL A 146 -10.27 6.96 -15.89
CA VAL A 146 -10.35 6.27 -14.62
C VAL A 146 -11.68 6.69 -13.95
N PRO A 147 -12.66 5.77 -13.81
CA PRO A 147 -13.98 6.12 -13.29
C PRO A 147 -14.05 6.03 -11.77
N VAL A 148 -13.11 5.33 -11.14
CA VAL A 148 -13.07 5.07 -9.71
C VAL A 148 -11.63 4.88 -9.25
N ILE A 149 -11.30 5.37 -8.05
CA ILE A 149 -10.10 4.97 -7.32
C ILE A 149 -10.46 4.00 -6.21
N ILE A 150 -9.76 2.86 -6.18
CA ILE A 150 -9.95 1.80 -5.20
C ILE A 150 -8.66 1.63 -4.42
N VAL A 151 -8.74 1.78 -3.09
CA VAL A 151 -7.55 1.87 -2.23
C VAL A 151 -7.49 0.70 -1.25
N PHE A 152 -6.31 0.11 -1.11
CA PHE A 152 -5.97 -0.93 -0.15
C PHE A 152 -4.69 -0.56 0.59
N GLY A 153 -4.54 -1.03 1.82
CA GLY A 153 -3.30 -0.87 2.57
C GLY A 153 -3.45 -0.43 4.01
N ASP A 154 -2.55 0.43 4.47
CA ASP A 154 -2.41 0.75 5.89
C ASP A 154 -2.82 2.19 6.27
N SER A 155 -2.32 2.69 7.40
CA SER A 155 -2.61 4.02 7.94
C SER A 155 -2.22 5.16 7.00
N THR A 156 -1.28 4.92 6.07
CA THR A 156 -0.86 5.91 5.07
C THR A 156 -1.98 6.24 4.08
N VAL A 157 -2.98 5.36 3.96
CA VAL A 157 -4.09 5.49 3.00
C VAL A 157 -5.48 5.21 3.61
N ASP A 158 -5.55 4.86 4.91
CA ASP A 158 -6.80 4.65 5.64
C ASP A 158 -7.61 5.95 5.78
N SER A 159 -8.83 5.94 5.24
CA SER A 159 -9.75 7.07 5.27
C SER A 159 -10.70 7.07 6.48
N GLY A 160 -10.63 6.04 7.33
CA GLY A 160 -11.42 5.89 8.56
C GLY A 160 -12.04 4.52 8.80
N ASN A 161 -11.60 3.44 8.14
CA ASN A 161 -12.18 2.10 8.37
C ASN A 161 -11.96 1.63 9.82
N ASN A 162 -10.83 1.99 10.41
CA ASN A 162 -10.51 1.66 11.80
C ASN A 162 -11.51 2.21 12.82
N ASN A 163 -12.31 3.20 12.45
CA ASN A 163 -13.35 3.74 13.34
C ASN A 163 -14.41 2.68 13.68
N PHE A 164 -14.67 1.75 12.75
CA PHE A 164 -15.78 0.81 12.78
C PHE A 164 -15.38 -0.61 13.18
N VAL A 165 -14.13 -0.80 13.63
CA VAL A 165 -13.64 -2.06 14.19
C VAL A 165 -13.07 -1.86 15.59
N ASN A 166 -12.92 -2.97 16.34
CA ASN A 166 -12.41 -2.95 17.70
C ASN A 166 -10.87 -2.99 17.71
N THR A 167 -10.26 -1.82 17.50
CA THR A 167 -8.80 -1.62 17.53
C THR A 167 -8.45 -0.35 18.31
N VAL A 168 -7.23 -0.29 18.84
CA VAL A 168 -6.67 0.93 19.44
C VAL A 168 -6.08 1.87 18.39
N VAL A 169 -5.82 1.41 17.17
CA VAL A 169 -5.19 2.18 16.10
C VAL A 169 -6.26 3.04 15.43
N LYS A 170 -6.60 4.16 16.05
CA LYS A 170 -7.62 5.11 15.55
C LYS A 170 -7.07 6.54 15.58
N SER A 171 -7.60 7.37 14.68
CA SER A 171 -7.31 8.81 14.56
C SER A 171 -8.61 9.62 14.34
N ASN A 172 -9.74 9.14 14.89
CA ASN A 172 -11.05 9.78 14.81
C ASN A 172 -11.35 10.74 15.97
N TYR A 173 -10.31 11.41 16.45
CA TYR A 173 -10.38 12.41 17.51
C TYR A 173 -9.40 13.54 17.22
N GLU A 174 -9.66 14.71 17.79
CA GLU A 174 -8.74 15.85 17.72
C GLU A 174 -7.36 15.47 18.31
N PRO A 175 -6.25 15.93 17.72
CA PRO A 175 -6.16 16.96 16.69
C PRO A 175 -6.15 16.45 15.24
N TYR A 176 -6.32 15.14 15.01
CA TYR A 176 -6.37 14.60 13.64
C TYR A 176 -7.51 15.24 12.85
N GLY A 177 -7.30 15.46 11.55
CA GLY A 177 -8.30 16.09 10.69
C GLY A 177 -8.58 17.58 10.94
N ARG A 178 -7.78 18.29 11.77
CA ARG A 178 -7.98 19.73 12.02
C ARG A 178 -7.95 20.61 10.75
N ASP A 179 -7.20 20.19 9.74
CA ASP A 179 -7.03 20.84 8.44
C ASP A 179 -7.82 20.11 7.33
N PHE A 180 -8.59 19.06 7.69
CA PHE A 180 -9.58 18.45 6.82
C PHE A 180 -10.82 19.35 6.69
N ASP A 181 -11.64 19.11 5.67
CA ASP A 181 -12.85 19.89 5.43
C ASP A 181 -13.77 19.92 6.67
N GLY A 182 -13.99 21.14 7.19
CA GLY A 182 -14.78 21.36 8.40
C GLY A 182 -14.08 21.01 9.72
N GLY A 183 -12.77 20.75 9.70
CA GLY A 183 -11.95 20.47 10.89
C GLY A 183 -12.32 19.16 11.59
N LYS A 184 -12.83 18.17 10.84
CA LYS A 184 -13.39 16.94 11.40
C LYS A 184 -12.38 15.80 11.41
N PRO A 185 -12.21 15.09 12.54
CA PRO A 185 -11.38 13.89 12.58
C PRO A 185 -12.09 12.72 11.90
N THR A 186 -11.69 12.37 10.68
CA THR A 186 -12.34 11.27 9.92
C THR A 186 -11.76 9.89 10.23
N GLY A 187 -10.65 9.80 10.98
CA GLY A 187 -9.84 8.57 11.08
C GLY A 187 -8.71 8.48 10.05
N ARG A 188 -8.42 9.58 9.33
CA ARG A 188 -7.19 9.73 8.56
C ARG A 188 -6.04 10.04 9.51
N PHE A 189 -4.94 9.32 9.38
CA PHE A 189 -3.72 9.53 10.18
C PHE A 189 -2.92 10.72 9.65
N SER A 190 -3.52 11.91 9.70
CA SER A 190 -2.95 13.17 9.23
C SER A 190 -3.71 14.33 9.89
N ASN A 191 -3.18 15.55 9.79
CA ASN A 191 -3.96 16.75 10.07
C ASN A 191 -5.09 16.97 9.06
N GLY A 192 -5.07 16.30 7.90
CA GLY A 192 -6.09 16.49 6.87
C GLY A 192 -6.14 15.35 5.86
N ARG A 193 -6.25 15.70 4.58
CA ARG A 193 -6.32 14.79 3.43
C ARG A 193 -5.05 13.96 3.28
N LEU A 194 -5.22 12.73 2.79
CA LEU A 194 -4.15 11.80 2.46
C LEU A 194 -3.73 11.95 0.99
N ALA A 195 -2.60 11.36 0.60
CA ALA A 195 -2.14 11.41 -0.78
C ALA A 195 -3.20 10.87 -1.76
N THR A 196 -3.92 9.81 -1.39
CA THR A 196 -4.99 9.20 -2.19
C THR A 196 -6.17 10.14 -2.46
N ASP A 197 -6.49 11.04 -1.51
CA ASP A 197 -7.52 12.05 -1.70
C ASP A 197 -7.11 13.07 -2.78
N PHE A 198 -5.85 13.49 -2.78
CA PHE A 198 -5.30 14.40 -3.79
C PHE A 198 -5.16 13.72 -5.16
N ILE A 199 -4.76 12.45 -5.20
CA ILE A 199 -4.75 11.66 -6.43
C ILE A 199 -6.17 11.57 -7.01
N SER A 200 -7.18 11.24 -6.19
CA SER A 200 -8.59 11.23 -6.61
C SER A 200 -9.03 12.54 -7.24
N GLN A 201 -8.69 13.67 -6.62
CA GLN A 201 -8.96 14.99 -7.17
C GLN A 201 -8.24 15.24 -8.50
N ALA A 202 -6.99 14.80 -8.65
CA ALA A 202 -6.23 14.95 -9.89
C ALA A 202 -6.85 14.15 -11.06
N PHE A 203 -7.52 13.03 -10.77
CA PHE A 203 -8.30 12.25 -11.74
C PHE A 203 -9.73 12.80 -11.99
N ASN A 204 -10.04 13.99 -11.47
CA ASN A 204 -11.38 14.61 -11.53
C ASN A 204 -12.48 13.77 -10.85
N LEU A 205 -12.12 13.05 -9.79
CA LEU A 205 -13.04 12.29 -8.95
C LEU A 205 -13.27 13.02 -7.62
N SER A 206 -13.94 12.36 -6.67
CA SER A 206 -14.27 12.96 -5.36
C SER A 206 -13.02 13.50 -4.67
N PRO A 207 -13.06 14.70 -4.06
CA PRO A 207 -11.91 15.26 -3.34
C PRO A 207 -11.53 14.44 -2.10
N ALA A 208 -12.42 13.60 -1.57
CA ALA A 208 -12.11 12.68 -0.50
C ALA A 208 -12.59 11.28 -0.85
N ILE A 209 -11.75 10.28 -0.61
CA ILE A 209 -12.11 8.87 -0.77
C ILE A 209 -12.78 8.40 0.54
N PRO A 210 -14.02 7.90 0.50
CA PRO A 210 -14.70 7.42 1.70
C PRO A 210 -14.20 6.05 2.16
N ALA A 211 -14.24 5.83 3.47
CA ALA A 211 -13.99 4.53 4.09
C ALA A 211 -15.16 3.60 3.82
N TYR A 212 -14.87 2.36 3.41
CA TYR A 212 -15.91 1.39 3.07
C TYR A 212 -16.85 1.06 4.22
N LEU A 213 -16.33 1.03 5.45
CA LEU A 213 -17.10 0.69 6.64
C LEU A 213 -17.89 1.87 7.23
N ASP A 214 -17.72 3.08 6.71
CA ASP A 214 -18.40 4.25 7.24
C ASP A 214 -19.87 4.30 6.79
N PRO A 215 -20.84 4.18 7.73
CA PRO A 215 -22.26 4.15 7.39
C PRO A 215 -22.80 5.49 6.86
N ALA A 216 -22.01 6.57 6.91
CA ALA A 216 -22.35 7.83 6.26
C ALA A 216 -22.32 7.74 4.73
N TYR A 217 -21.66 6.73 4.16
CA TYR A 217 -21.51 6.55 2.71
C TYR A 217 -22.22 5.28 2.22
N GLY A 218 -22.64 5.31 0.96
CA GLY A 218 -23.25 4.18 0.28
C GLY A 218 -22.64 3.90 -1.08
N ILE A 219 -23.21 2.94 -1.81
CA ILE A 219 -22.69 2.52 -3.11
C ILE A 219 -22.64 3.64 -4.15
N LYS A 220 -23.51 4.66 -4.03
CA LYS A 220 -23.49 5.85 -4.89
C LYS A 220 -22.21 6.65 -4.71
N ASP A 221 -21.72 6.77 -3.49
CA ASP A 221 -20.47 7.47 -3.17
C ASP A 221 -19.27 6.61 -3.60
N PHE A 222 -19.32 5.31 -3.28
CA PHE A 222 -18.27 4.35 -3.60
C PHE A 222 -18.04 4.16 -5.11
N ALA A 223 -19.02 4.48 -5.94
CA ALA A 223 -18.90 4.40 -7.40
C ALA A 223 -17.86 5.38 -8.00
N ASN A 224 -17.43 6.41 -7.26
CA ASN A 224 -16.37 7.34 -7.68
C ASN A 224 -15.05 7.18 -6.91
N GLY A 225 -15.09 6.51 -5.74
CA GLY A 225 -13.90 6.15 -4.98
C GLY A 225 -14.24 5.41 -3.71
N VAL A 226 -13.42 4.42 -3.32
CA VAL A 226 -13.63 3.64 -2.09
C VAL A 226 -12.29 3.18 -1.51
N CYS A 227 -12.17 3.24 -0.19
CA CYS A 227 -10.99 2.79 0.53
C CYS A 227 -11.31 1.63 1.47
N PHE A 228 -10.55 0.55 1.34
CA PHE A 228 -10.61 -0.66 2.18
C PHE A 228 -9.46 -0.74 3.19
N ALA A 229 -8.47 0.14 3.06
CA ALA A 229 -7.28 0.18 3.91
C ALA A 229 -7.61 0.32 5.39
N SER A 230 -6.71 -0.18 6.23
CA SER A 230 -6.84 -0.17 7.69
C SER A 230 -5.51 0.11 8.36
N ALA A 231 -5.48 1.07 9.28
CA ALA A 231 -4.27 1.34 10.05
C ALA A 231 -3.82 0.15 10.89
N GLY A 232 -2.51 -0.12 10.91
CA GLY A 232 -1.89 -1.31 11.52
C GLY A 232 -1.88 -2.55 10.62
N THR A 233 -2.33 -2.42 9.36
CA THR A 233 -2.32 -3.54 8.41
C THR A 233 -0.96 -3.72 7.77
N GLY A 234 -0.60 -4.98 7.51
CA GLY A 234 0.58 -5.40 6.76
C GLY A 234 0.21 -6.49 5.76
N TYR A 235 1.13 -6.87 4.89
CA TYR A 235 0.97 -8.03 4.02
C TYR A 235 0.78 -9.30 4.86
N ASP A 236 1.55 -9.44 5.95
CA ASP A 236 1.45 -10.56 6.86
C ASP A 236 0.28 -10.41 7.83
N ASN A 237 -0.58 -11.42 7.92
CA ASN A 237 -1.67 -11.44 8.90
C ASN A 237 -1.20 -11.26 10.35
N ALA A 238 0.02 -11.74 10.66
CA ALA A 238 0.58 -11.55 12.00
C ALA A 238 0.77 -10.07 12.35
N THR A 239 1.02 -9.22 11.36
CA THR A 239 1.14 -7.76 11.53
C THR A 239 -0.18 -7.17 12.02
N SER A 240 -1.29 -7.44 11.33
CA SER A 240 -2.60 -6.94 11.74
C SER A 240 -3.06 -7.46 13.11
N ASN A 241 -2.60 -8.64 13.52
CA ASN A 241 -2.91 -9.19 14.84
C ASN A 241 -2.31 -8.39 15.99
N VAL A 242 -1.19 -7.69 15.78
CA VAL A 242 -0.51 -6.88 16.83
C VAL A 242 -1.48 -5.87 17.44
N ALA A 243 -2.31 -5.24 16.60
CA ALA A 243 -3.23 -4.20 17.02
C ALA A 243 -4.70 -4.48 16.68
N SER A 244 -5.04 -5.72 16.35
CA SER A 244 -6.39 -6.13 15.90
C SER A 244 -6.92 -5.27 14.74
N ALA A 245 -6.02 -4.93 13.80
CA ALA A 245 -6.35 -4.23 12.56
C ALA A 245 -7.05 -5.16 11.55
N ILE A 246 -7.63 -4.60 10.50
CA ILE A 246 -8.28 -5.36 9.42
C ILE A 246 -7.18 -5.95 8.52
N PRO A 247 -6.97 -7.27 8.50
CA PRO A 247 -5.91 -7.86 7.68
C PRO A 247 -6.18 -7.73 6.18
N LEU A 248 -5.13 -7.77 5.36
CA LEU A 248 -5.21 -7.58 3.91
C LEU A 248 -6.21 -8.51 3.21
N TRP A 249 -6.34 -9.76 3.67
CA TRP A 249 -7.36 -10.68 3.13
C TRP A 249 -8.79 -10.20 3.39
N LYS A 250 -9.02 -9.49 4.48
CA LYS A 250 -10.34 -8.94 4.81
C LYS A 250 -10.65 -7.69 3.98
N GLU A 251 -9.64 -6.89 3.65
CA GLU A 251 -9.79 -5.82 2.65
C GLU A 251 -10.20 -6.38 1.29
N LEU A 252 -9.62 -7.52 0.87
CA LEU A 252 -10.04 -8.24 -0.34
C LEU A 252 -11.49 -8.74 -0.25
N GLU A 253 -11.95 -9.22 0.90
CA GLU A 253 -13.36 -9.59 1.10
C GLU A 253 -14.30 -8.40 0.96
N TYR A 254 -13.94 -7.24 1.51
CA TYR A 254 -14.71 -6.02 1.32
C TYR A 254 -14.76 -5.58 -0.13
N PHE A 255 -13.67 -5.75 -0.88
CA PHE A 255 -13.68 -5.51 -2.31
C PHE A 255 -14.63 -6.46 -3.07
N LYS A 256 -14.67 -7.75 -2.71
CA LYS A 256 -15.62 -8.71 -3.28
C LYS A 256 -17.08 -8.31 -3.00
N ASP A 257 -17.37 -7.87 -1.78
CA ASP A 257 -18.70 -7.34 -1.39
C ASP A 257 -19.04 -6.06 -2.18
N TYR A 258 -18.10 -5.13 -2.30
CA TYR A 258 -18.24 -3.90 -3.09
C TYR A 258 -18.58 -4.20 -4.56
N ILE A 259 -17.90 -5.16 -5.21
CA ILE A 259 -18.22 -5.56 -6.59
C ILE A 259 -19.68 -6.00 -6.71
N GLY A 260 -20.18 -6.79 -5.75
CA GLY A 260 -21.58 -7.22 -5.70
C GLY A 260 -22.55 -6.04 -5.60
N LYS A 261 -22.29 -5.10 -4.68
CA LYS A 261 -23.08 -3.87 -4.53
C LYS A 261 -23.04 -3.00 -5.78
N LEU A 262 -21.86 -2.86 -6.40
CA LEU A 262 -21.67 -2.04 -7.60
C LEU A 262 -22.46 -2.61 -8.78
N LYS A 263 -22.46 -3.94 -8.96
CA LYS A 263 -23.29 -4.62 -9.96
C LYS A 263 -24.78 -4.39 -9.72
N GLY A 264 -25.23 -4.43 -8.47
CA GLY A 264 -26.62 -4.10 -8.13
C GLY A 264 -26.99 -2.64 -8.44
N PHE A 265 -26.04 -1.71 -8.29
CA PHE A 265 -26.26 -0.28 -8.50
C PHE A 265 -26.16 0.17 -9.96
N GLN A 266 -25.11 -0.27 -10.69
CA GLN A 266 -24.83 0.15 -12.06
C GLN A 266 -25.31 -0.85 -13.13
N GLY A 267 -25.66 -2.07 -12.73
CA GLY A 267 -25.83 -3.20 -13.64
C GLY A 267 -24.51 -3.88 -13.99
N GLU A 268 -24.58 -5.15 -14.42
CA GLU A 268 -23.42 -6.02 -14.66
C GLU A 268 -22.40 -5.45 -15.65
N ALA A 269 -22.87 -4.94 -16.80
CA ALA A 269 -21.98 -4.42 -17.85
C ALA A 269 -21.21 -3.18 -17.40
N LYS A 270 -21.92 -2.21 -16.80
CA LYS A 270 -21.28 -0.97 -16.35
C LYS A 270 -20.38 -1.19 -15.14
N ALA A 271 -20.78 -2.04 -14.19
CA ALA A 271 -19.91 -2.40 -13.07
C ALA A 271 -18.62 -3.08 -13.55
N ARG A 272 -18.69 -3.97 -14.54
CA ARG A 272 -17.49 -4.59 -15.14
C ARG A 272 -16.56 -3.56 -15.79
N GLU A 273 -17.13 -2.59 -16.50
CA GLU A 273 -16.36 -1.46 -17.06
C GLU A 273 -15.71 -0.63 -15.95
N THR A 274 -16.46 -0.26 -14.90
CA THR A 274 -15.94 0.51 -13.76
C THR A 274 -14.79 -0.21 -13.06
N ILE A 275 -14.89 -1.52 -12.85
CA ILE A 275 -13.84 -2.35 -12.25
C ILE A 275 -12.63 -2.49 -13.20
N GLY A 276 -12.86 -2.72 -14.49
CA GLY A 276 -11.77 -2.83 -15.47
C GLY A 276 -10.99 -1.54 -15.68
N GLU A 277 -11.68 -0.40 -15.65
CA GLU A 277 -11.08 0.91 -15.90
C GLU A 277 -10.63 1.65 -14.63
N GLY A 278 -11.00 1.13 -13.45
CA GLY A 278 -10.63 1.66 -12.14
C GLY A 278 -9.12 1.65 -11.90
N LEU A 279 -8.65 2.62 -11.12
CA LEU A 279 -7.27 2.70 -10.63
C LEU A 279 -7.19 2.13 -9.22
N TYR A 280 -6.30 1.18 -9.02
CA TYR A 280 -6.08 0.49 -7.76
C TYR A 280 -4.77 0.98 -7.15
N ILE A 281 -4.83 1.51 -5.93
CA ILE A 281 -3.66 2.01 -5.19
C ILE A 281 -3.44 1.11 -3.98
N ILE A 282 -2.22 0.58 -3.85
CA ILE A 282 -1.85 -0.34 -2.77
C ILE A 282 -0.63 0.21 -2.06
N SER A 283 -0.82 0.71 -0.83
CA SER A 283 0.24 1.27 0.02
C SER A 283 0.29 0.55 1.34
N ILE A 284 1.24 -0.38 1.47
CA ILE A 284 1.34 -1.30 2.61
C ILE A 284 2.75 -1.88 2.71
N GLY A 285 3.17 -2.16 3.94
CA GLY A 285 4.36 -2.98 4.22
C GLY A 285 5.25 -2.43 5.33
N THR A 286 5.14 -1.14 5.64
CA THR A 286 5.94 -0.51 6.71
C THR A 286 5.71 -1.18 8.06
N ASN A 287 4.45 -1.51 8.38
CA ASN A 287 4.08 -2.18 9.63
C ASN A 287 4.65 -3.60 9.73
N ASP A 288 4.80 -4.31 8.60
CA ASP A 288 5.39 -5.66 8.61
C ASP A 288 6.83 -5.61 9.15
N PHE A 289 7.59 -4.58 8.79
CA PHE A 289 8.95 -4.41 9.28
C PHE A 289 9.01 -3.79 10.67
N LEU A 290 8.39 -2.62 10.86
CA LEU A 290 8.53 -1.87 12.11
C LEU A 290 7.78 -2.54 13.27
N GLU A 291 6.48 -2.79 13.10
CA GLU A 291 5.62 -3.30 14.18
C GLU A 291 5.78 -4.80 14.38
N ASN A 292 5.86 -5.59 13.30
CA ASN A 292 5.88 -7.05 13.40
C ASN A 292 7.29 -7.63 13.44
N TYR A 293 8.19 -7.27 12.52
CA TYR A 293 9.51 -7.92 12.45
C TYR A 293 10.52 -7.41 13.49
N PHE A 294 10.64 -6.08 13.63
CA PHE A 294 11.63 -5.44 14.51
C PHE A 294 11.12 -5.26 15.94
N ALA A 295 9.89 -4.78 16.14
CA ALA A 295 9.36 -4.54 17.48
C ALA A 295 8.89 -5.82 18.19
N VAL A 296 8.36 -6.80 17.46
CA VAL A 296 7.85 -8.05 18.03
C VAL A 296 8.78 -9.23 17.64
N PRO A 297 9.48 -9.87 18.58
CA PRO A 297 10.52 -10.86 18.26
C PRO A 297 9.98 -12.23 17.82
N VAL A 298 8.76 -12.30 17.28
CA VAL A 298 8.16 -13.55 16.78
C VAL A 298 8.66 -13.85 15.37
N ARG A 299 8.54 -12.90 14.44
CA ARG A 299 8.97 -13.09 13.04
C ARG A 299 10.49 -13.10 12.89
N SER A 300 11.18 -12.21 13.57
CA SER A 300 12.65 -12.14 13.53
C SER A 300 13.34 -13.36 14.18
N SER A 301 12.67 -14.08 15.08
CA SER A 301 13.17 -15.37 15.60
C SER A 301 13.00 -16.54 14.63
N ALA A 302 12.09 -16.42 13.65
CA ALA A 302 11.74 -17.50 12.74
C ALA A 302 12.34 -17.33 11.33
N LEU A 303 12.52 -16.09 10.87
CA LEU A 303 12.93 -15.77 9.51
C LEU A 303 14.03 -14.71 9.53
N THR A 304 15.03 -14.85 8.66
CA THR A 304 15.93 -13.73 8.34
C THR A 304 15.16 -12.61 7.65
N VAL A 305 15.72 -11.41 7.62
CA VAL A 305 15.09 -10.26 6.95
C VAL A 305 14.81 -10.57 5.48
N GLU A 306 15.78 -11.19 4.79
CA GLU A 306 15.68 -11.58 3.38
C GLU A 306 14.57 -12.62 3.13
N GLN A 307 14.45 -13.59 4.04
CA GLN A 307 13.37 -14.59 4.00
C GLN A 307 12.01 -13.93 4.24
N TYR A 308 11.94 -12.97 5.16
CA TYR A 308 10.72 -12.24 5.43
C TYR A 308 10.32 -11.34 4.26
N GLN A 309 11.24 -10.61 3.65
CA GLN A 309 11.01 -9.86 2.40
C GLN A 309 10.45 -10.77 1.30
N SER A 310 11.06 -11.94 1.09
CA SER A 310 10.60 -12.92 0.11
C SER A 310 9.18 -13.42 0.40
N PHE A 311 8.86 -13.64 1.69
CA PHE A 311 7.52 -14.02 2.14
C PHE A 311 6.48 -12.94 1.84
N LEU A 312 6.77 -11.67 2.17
CA LEU A 312 5.88 -10.54 1.90
C LEU A 312 5.69 -10.31 0.39
N ILE A 313 6.74 -10.44 -0.43
CA ILE A 313 6.64 -10.37 -1.91
C ILE A 313 5.75 -11.48 -2.47
N GLY A 314 5.79 -12.68 -1.87
CA GLY A 314 4.86 -13.76 -2.18
C GLY A 314 3.39 -13.39 -1.95
N ILE A 315 3.11 -12.71 -0.83
CA ILE A 315 1.76 -12.22 -0.50
C ILE A 315 1.35 -11.06 -1.41
N ALA A 316 2.23 -10.11 -1.68
CA ALA A 316 1.99 -9.03 -2.64
C ALA A 316 1.61 -9.59 -4.02
N LYS A 317 2.36 -10.60 -4.50
CA LYS A 317 2.04 -11.31 -5.74
C LYS A 317 0.66 -11.96 -5.68
N TRP A 318 0.33 -12.66 -4.60
CA TRP A 318 -0.98 -13.27 -4.42
C TRP A 318 -2.09 -12.23 -4.47
N PHE A 319 -1.96 -11.13 -3.73
CA PHE A 319 -2.97 -10.09 -3.65
C PHE A 319 -3.24 -9.43 -5.01
N VAL A 320 -2.18 -9.06 -5.75
CA VAL A 320 -2.29 -8.52 -7.11
C VAL A 320 -3.00 -9.51 -8.04
N ASN A 321 -2.73 -10.82 -7.90
CA ASN A 321 -3.43 -11.83 -8.70
C ASN A 321 -4.92 -11.91 -8.37
N GLU A 322 -5.29 -11.85 -7.09
CA GLU A 322 -6.69 -11.92 -6.67
C GLU A 322 -7.50 -10.75 -7.23
N ILE A 323 -7.03 -9.51 -7.09
CA ILE A 323 -7.75 -8.35 -7.62
C ILE A 323 -7.76 -8.34 -9.16
N TYR A 324 -6.71 -8.84 -9.81
CA TYR A 324 -6.66 -9.02 -11.26
C TYR A 324 -7.73 -10.01 -11.76
N VAL A 325 -7.90 -11.16 -11.07
CA VAL A 325 -8.95 -12.15 -11.37
C VAL A 325 -10.34 -11.55 -11.17
N LEU A 326 -10.49 -10.62 -10.22
CA LEU A 326 -11.73 -9.88 -9.99
C LEU A 326 -11.99 -8.74 -11.00
N GLY A 327 -11.05 -8.48 -11.91
CA GLY A 327 -11.21 -7.55 -13.03
C GLY A 327 -10.31 -6.32 -13.00
N ALA A 328 -9.47 -6.13 -11.98
CA ALA A 328 -8.55 -4.99 -11.93
C ALA A 328 -7.55 -5.02 -13.09
N ARG A 329 -7.31 -3.87 -13.74
CA ARG A 329 -6.35 -3.75 -14.85
C ARG A 329 -5.35 -2.59 -14.71
N LYS A 330 -5.62 -1.56 -13.92
CA LYS A 330 -4.70 -0.45 -13.66
C LYS A 330 -4.30 -0.46 -12.19
N ILE A 331 -3.14 -0.99 -11.87
CA ILE A 331 -2.72 -1.22 -10.48
C ILE A 331 -1.43 -0.46 -10.23
N GLU A 332 -1.38 0.25 -9.12
CA GLU A 332 -0.18 0.88 -8.58
C GLU A 332 0.19 0.18 -7.27
N LEU A 333 1.48 -0.19 -7.15
CA LEU A 333 2.11 -0.62 -5.91
C LEU A 333 3.02 0.50 -5.43
N THR A 334 2.70 1.06 -4.27
CA THR A 334 3.52 2.07 -3.63
C THR A 334 4.69 1.40 -2.90
N GLY A 335 5.92 1.85 -3.15
CA GLY A 335 7.08 1.40 -2.38
C GLY A 335 7.05 1.89 -0.94
N LEU A 336 7.88 1.30 -0.09
CA LEU A 336 8.10 1.77 1.27
C LEU A 336 8.79 3.13 1.28
N SER A 337 8.43 3.97 2.25
CA SER A 337 9.12 5.23 2.53
C SER A 337 10.46 4.97 3.27
N PRO A 338 11.28 6.01 3.51
CA PRO A 338 12.45 5.94 4.37
C PRO A 338 12.05 5.72 5.83
N MET A 339 11.60 4.51 6.15
CA MET A 339 10.99 4.18 7.44
C MET A 339 11.94 4.35 8.62
N GLY A 340 13.26 4.27 8.41
CA GLY A 340 14.25 4.59 9.45
C GLY A 340 14.35 6.08 9.77
N CYS A 341 13.80 6.96 8.93
CA CYS A 341 13.76 8.41 9.14
C CYS A 341 12.43 8.90 9.74
N LEU A 342 11.51 8.02 10.11
CA LEU A 342 10.32 8.44 10.85
C LEU A 342 10.74 9.01 12.22
N PRO A 343 10.06 10.06 12.74
CA PRO A 343 10.42 10.63 14.04
C PRO A 343 10.52 9.60 15.16
N LEU A 344 9.59 8.64 15.23
CA LEU A 344 9.62 7.55 16.20
C LEU A 344 10.93 6.75 16.12
N GLU A 345 11.30 6.33 14.91
CA GLU A 345 12.46 5.47 14.67
C GLU A 345 13.78 6.20 14.93
N ARG A 346 13.85 7.51 14.65
CA ARG A 346 14.99 8.35 15.04
C ARG A 346 15.15 8.44 16.55
N SER A 347 14.03 8.50 17.26
CA SER A 347 13.99 8.69 18.71
C SER A 347 14.35 7.44 19.50
N ILE A 348 14.04 6.25 18.96
CA ILE A 348 14.40 4.96 19.56
C ILE A 348 15.68 4.34 18.95
N ASN A 349 16.38 5.06 18.07
CA ASN A 349 17.63 4.61 17.46
C ASN A 349 18.75 4.51 18.52
N SER A 350 18.77 3.38 19.22
CA SER A 350 19.75 3.09 20.28
C SER A 350 21.12 2.67 19.75
N ARG A 351 21.27 2.50 18.42
CA ARG A 351 22.53 2.07 17.82
C ARG A 351 23.54 3.22 17.94
N LEU A 352 24.67 2.93 18.60
CA LEU A 352 25.80 3.86 18.79
C LEU A 352 25.46 5.18 19.52
N PHE A 353 24.37 5.24 20.29
CA PHE A 353 23.89 6.49 20.92
C PHE A 353 23.57 7.61 19.90
N GLN A 354 23.24 7.25 18.65
CA GLN A 354 22.84 8.16 17.58
C GLN A 354 21.33 8.48 17.65
N PHE A 355 20.91 9.01 18.80
CA PHE A 355 19.59 9.62 18.91
C PHE A 355 19.49 10.76 17.89
N ASP A 356 18.31 10.94 17.29
CA ASP A 356 18.05 11.98 16.29
C ASP A 356 18.70 11.78 14.91
N GLU A 357 19.18 10.56 14.60
CA GLU A 357 19.60 10.16 13.25
C GLU A 357 18.70 9.06 12.69
N CYS A 358 18.55 9.03 11.36
CA CYS A 358 17.80 7.96 10.71
C CYS A 358 18.44 6.60 10.95
N ASN A 359 17.62 5.59 11.24
CA ASN A 359 18.08 4.20 11.33
C ASN A 359 18.43 3.66 9.93
N GLN A 360 19.74 3.56 9.66
CA GLN A 360 20.25 3.13 8.35
C GLN A 360 19.98 1.66 8.02
N ASP A 361 19.82 0.80 9.03
CA ASP A 361 19.44 -0.60 8.77
C ASP A 361 18.00 -0.67 8.28
N TYR A 362 17.07 0.05 8.91
CA TYR A 362 15.67 0.07 8.48
C TYR A 362 15.53 0.67 7.08
N ASN A 363 16.27 1.76 6.82
CA ASN A 363 16.33 2.35 5.50
C ASN A 363 16.95 1.41 4.44
N ARG A 364 17.94 0.58 4.80
CA ARG A 364 18.48 -0.44 3.90
C ARG A 364 17.41 -1.48 3.56
N VAL A 365 16.71 -2.00 4.56
CA VAL A 365 15.64 -3.00 4.36
C VAL A 365 14.50 -2.46 3.50
N ALA A 366 14.10 -1.20 3.70
CA ALA A 366 13.09 -0.54 2.87
C ALA A 366 13.52 -0.49 1.39
N ARG A 367 14.76 -0.08 1.11
CA ARG A 367 15.29 -0.02 -0.27
C ARG A 367 15.40 -1.41 -0.90
N GLU A 368 15.89 -2.39 -0.16
CA GLU A 368 15.98 -3.79 -0.64
C GLU A 368 14.60 -4.36 -0.96
N PHE A 369 13.60 -4.13 -0.09
CA PHE A 369 12.24 -4.58 -0.35
C PHE A 369 11.62 -3.89 -1.57
N ASN A 370 11.87 -2.58 -1.73
CA ASN A 370 11.43 -1.81 -2.89
C ASN A 370 12.00 -2.35 -4.20
N VAL A 371 13.26 -2.79 -4.22
CA VAL A 371 13.87 -3.44 -5.39
C VAL A 371 13.15 -4.76 -5.71
N GLU A 372 12.82 -5.58 -4.72
CA GLU A 372 12.07 -6.82 -4.96
C GLU A 372 10.62 -6.56 -5.41
N LEU A 373 9.98 -5.50 -4.89
CA LEU A 373 8.66 -5.09 -5.32
C LEU A 373 8.65 -4.61 -6.77
N GLN A 374 9.68 -3.86 -7.19
CA GLN A 374 9.87 -3.45 -8.57
C GLN A 374 10.06 -4.66 -9.50
N LYS A 375 10.90 -5.64 -9.11
CA LYS A 375 11.06 -6.89 -9.86
C LYS A 375 9.76 -7.66 -9.99
N LEU A 376 8.93 -7.68 -8.93
CA LEU A 376 7.60 -8.28 -8.99
C LEU A 376 6.71 -7.58 -10.02
N VAL A 377 6.70 -6.24 -10.04
CA VAL A 377 5.96 -5.44 -11.01
C VAL A 377 6.39 -5.75 -12.44
N GLU A 378 7.70 -5.77 -12.71
CA GLU A 378 8.26 -6.12 -14.02
C GLU A 378 7.83 -7.52 -14.45
N LYS A 379 7.97 -8.50 -13.55
CA LYS A 379 7.58 -9.89 -13.81
C LYS A 379 6.10 -10.03 -14.16
N LEU A 380 5.21 -9.48 -13.32
CA LEU A 380 3.76 -9.59 -13.54
C LEU A 380 3.31 -8.83 -14.80
N SER A 381 3.95 -7.72 -15.13
CA SER A 381 3.68 -6.96 -16.36
C SER A 381 4.06 -7.75 -17.61
N MET A 382 5.16 -8.52 -17.57
CA MET A 382 5.53 -9.42 -18.68
C MET A 382 4.60 -10.63 -18.79
N GLU A 383 4.15 -11.18 -17.66
CA GLU A 383 3.25 -12.34 -17.62
C GLU A 383 1.82 -12.00 -18.09
N ARG A 384 1.42 -10.71 -18.06
CA ARG A 384 0.03 -10.27 -18.31
C ARG A 384 -0.03 -8.99 -19.14
N PRO A 385 -0.11 -9.10 -20.48
CA PRO A 385 -0.13 -7.94 -21.38
C PRO A 385 -1.32 -6.99 -21.19
N ASP A 386 -2.45 -7.46 -20.65
CA ASP A 386 -3.63 -6.64 -20.35
C ASP A 386 -3.57 -5.95 -18.98
N LEU A 387 -2.62 -6.32 -18.12
CA LEU A 387 -2.40 -5.70 -16.82
C LEU A 387 -1.44 -4.52 -16.95
N ARG A 388 -1.92 -3.32 -16.62
CA ARG A 388 -1.12 -2.11 -16.49
C ARG A 388 -0.73 -1.93 -15.03
N LEU A 389 0.34 -2.63 -14.62
CA LEU A 389 0.89 -2.58 -13.28
C LEU A 389 2.08 -1.61 -13.22
N VAL A 390 2.11 -0.74 -12.22
CA VAL A 390 3.18 0.24 -12.02
C VAL A 390 3.67 0.25 -10.59
N TYR A 391 4.94 0.63 -10.42
CA TYR A 391 5.57 0.86 -9.14
C TYR A 391 5.77 2.36 -8.92
N SER A 392 5.37 2.89 -7.76
CA SER A 392 5.69 4.26 -7.37
C SER A 392 6.86 4.28 -6.41
N ASN A 393 7.97 4.88 -6.86
CA ASN A 393 9.14 5.11 -6.01
C ASN A 393 8.92 6.36 -5.14
N ILE A 394 8.24 6.18 -4.00
CA ILE A 394 8.09 7.27 -3.03
C ILE A 394 9.32 7.43 -2.13
N TYR A 395 10.17 6.41 -2.02
CA TYR A 395 11.34 6.42 -1.14
C TYR A 395 12.24 7.62 -1.44
N ASP A 396 12.70 7.72 -2.69
CA ASP A 396 13.66 8.74 -3.11
C ASP A 396 13.08 10.15 -3.02
N PHE A 397 11.78 10.29 -3.33
CA PHE A 397 11.09 11.57 -3.19
C PHE A 397 11.00 12.01 -1.73
N PHE A 398 10.57 11.10 -0.84
CA PHE A 398 10.44 11.39 0.58
C PHE A 398 11.81 11.68 1.22
N ASP A 399 12.84 10.91 0.86
CA ASP A 399 14.22 11.14 1.29
C ASP A 399 14.75 12.49 0.82
N THR A 400 14.49 12.88 -0.43
CA THR A 400 14.84 14.20 -0.96
C THR A 400 14.18 15.33 -0.18
N VAL A 401 12.88 15.19 0.16
CA VAL A 401 12.16 16.19 0.95
C VAL A 401 12.72 16.28 2.37
N ILE A 402 13.02 15.15 3.02
CA ILE A 402 13.62 15.12 4.37
C ILE A 402 15.00 15.79 4.37
N ASN A 403 15.81 15.54 3.34
CA ASN A 403 17.18 16.06 3.25
C ASN A 403 17.23 17.51 2.71
N SER A 404 16.15 18.04 2.14
CA SER A 404 16.08 19.40 1.60
C SER A 404 14.71 20.07 1.83
N PRO A 405 14.24 20.16 3.09
CA PRO A 405 12.85 20.54 3.40
C PRO A 405 12.49 21.95 2.95
N PHE A 406 13.42 22.90 3.07
CA PHE A 406 13.19 24.30 2.68
C PHE A 406 12.85 24.46 1.19
N SER A 407 13.42 23.63 0.31
CA SER A 407 13.14 23.63 -1.13
C SER A 407 11.68 23.26 -1.44
N TYR A 408 11.02 22.57 -0.52
CA TYR A 408 9.62 22.17 -0.59
C TYR A 408 8.73 23.00 0.37
N GLY A 409 9.31 24.07 0.94
CA GLY A 409 8.63 25.00 1.85
C GLY A 409 8.36 24.45 3.25
N PHE A 410 9.02 23.36 3.66
CA PHE A 410 9.02 22.88 5.04
C PHE A 410 10.14 23.53 5.84
N GLU A 411 9.94 23.65 7.15
CA GLU A 411 10.94 24.12 8.12
C GLU A 411 11.41 22.99 9.04
N VAL A 412 10.58 21.96 9.24
CA VAL A 412 10.82 20.84 10.15
C VAL A 412 10.55 19.51 9.44
N ALA A 413 11.51 18.59 9.50
CA ALA A 413 11.47 17.32 8.78
C ALA A 413 11.87 16.10 9.62
N ASP A 414 12.23 16.31 10.89
CA ASP A 414 12.80 15.33 11.80
C ASP A 414 11.91 15.00 12.99
N VAL A 415 10.90 15.84 13.27
CA VAL A 415 9.87 15.63 14.30
C VAL A 415 8.46 15.88 13.76
N GLY A 416 7.47 15.28 14.43
CA GLY A 416 6.06 15.49 14.17
C GLY A 416 5.56 16.87 14.64
N CYS A 417 4.58 17.42 13.93
CA CYS A 417 3.84 18.60 14.38
C CYS A 417 3.05 18.33 15.67
N CYS A 418 2.61 17.10 15.89
CA CYS A 418 1.81 16.69 17.03
C CYS A 418 2.67 16.03 18.10
N GLY A 419 2.49 16.46 19.35
CA GLY A 419 3.28 16.03 20.49
C GLY A 419 3.95 17.20 21.22
N ALA A 420 4.32 16.99 22.48
CA ALA A 420 5.16 17.96 23.19
C ALA A 420 6.58 17.97 22.59
N SER A 421 7.04 16.79 22.17
CA SER A 421 8.32 16.60 21.50
C SER A 421 8.18 16.35 19.99
N GLY A 422 7.09 15.70 19.56
CA GLY A 422 6.91 15.26 18.18
C GLY A 422 7.77 14.04 17.83
N LEU A 423 8.44 13.46 18.84
CA LEU A 423 9.42 12.38 18.69
C LEU A 423 8.76 11.01 18.82
N MET A 424 7.76 10.87 19.68
CA MET A 424 7.12 9.59 20.00
C MET A 424 5.59 9.66 19.92
N GLU A 425 5.03 10.87 19.90
CA GLU A 425 3.60 11.07 20.01
C GLU A 425 2.89 10.73 18.71
N MET A 426 2.03 9.72 18.79
CA MET A 426 1.14 9.26 17.74
C MET A 426 -0.14 8.71 18.37
N GLY A 427 -1.22 8.60 17.60
CA GLY A 427 -2.52 8.17 18.09
C GLY A 427 -2.94 8.96 19.35
N TYR A 428 -3.27 8.25 20.43
CA TYR A 428 -3.77 8.89 21.66
C TYR A 428 -2.74 9.74 22.40
N LEU A 429 -1.45 9.68 22.04
CA LEU A 429 -0.43 10.57 22.58
C LEU A 429 -0.36 11.90 21.82
N CYS A 430 -0.83 11.92 20.58
CA CYS A 430 -1.01 13.14 19.80
C CYS A 430 -2.27 13.89 20.29
N LYS A 431 -2.08 14.96 21.09
CA LYS A 431 -3.16 15.66 21.81
C LYS A 431 -2.99 17.18 21.83
N ILE A 432 -4.10 17.91 21.84
CA ILE A 432 -4.14 19.36 22.10
C ILE A 432 -3.82 19.64 23.59
N PRO A 433 -3.15 20.77 23.94
CA PRO A 433 -2.66 21.84 23.07
C PRO A 433 -1.26 21.60 22.50
N LEU A 434 -0.76 20.36 22.55
CA LEU A 434 0.60 20.00 22.17
C LEU A 434 0.72 19.76 20.66
N THR A 435 0.25 20.71 19.86
CA THR A 435 0.40 20.67 18.40
C THR A 435 1.06 21.94 17.90
N CYS A 436 1.84 21.83 16.84
CA CYS A 436 2.43 22.97 16.16
C CYS A 436 1.34 23.91 15.64
N LYS A 437 1.66 25.22 15.57
CA LYS A 437 0.73 26.25 15.09
C LYS A 437 0.45 26.16 13.59
N ASN A 438 1.42 25.72 12.79
CA ASN A 438 1.29 25.63 11.34
C ASN A 438 1.84 24.29 10.84
N ALA A 439 0.94 23.36 10.49
CA ALA A 439 1.32 22.03 9.99
C ALA A 439 1.97 22.08 8.59
N ASP A 440 1.75 23.14 7.79
CA ASP A 440 2.38 23.27 6.47
C ASP A 440 3.90 23.49 6.55
N LYS A 441 4.44 23.70 7.75
CA LYS A 441 5.88 23.80 8.00
C LYS A 441 6.53 22.46 8.37
N TYR A 442 5.74 21.41 8.57
CA TYR A 442 6.20 20.10 9.01
C TYR A 442 5.99 19.04 7.93
N VAL A 443 7.00 18.19 7.71
CA VAL A 443 6.86 16.99 6.87
C VAL A 443 5.93 15.98 7.55
N PHE A 444 6.09 15.78 8.86
CA PHE A 444 5.35 14.80 9.64
C PHE A 444 4.27 15.45 10.50
N TRP A 445 3.08 14.86 10.49
CA TRP A 445 1.98 15.24 11.36
C TRP A 445 2.20 14.74 12.78
N ASP A 446 2.43 13.45 12.94
CA ASP A 446 2.76 12.81 14.22
C ASP A 446 4.11 12.08 14.10
N ALA A 447 4.46 11.20 15.03
CA ALA A 447 5.75 10.52 15.01
C ALA A 447 5.96 9.51 13.86
N ILE A 448 4.95 9.29 13.01
CA ILE A 448 4.97 8.32 11.90
C ILE A 448 4.44 8.96 10.60
N HIS A 449 3.30 9.64 10.66
CA HIS A 449 2.50 9.93 9.49
C HIS A 449 2.78 11.31 8.90
N PRO A 450 2.70 11.48 7.56
CA PRO A 450 2.91 12.76 6.90
C PRO A 450 1.79 13.78 7.18
N THR A 451 2.13 15.07 7.10
CA THR A 451 1.11 16.14 7.09
C THR A 451 0.29 16.14 5.81
N GLN A 452 -0.87 16.81 5.81
CA GLN A 452 -1.67 17.05 4.59
C GLN A 452 -0.83 17.66 3.47
N LYS A 453 0.07 18.61 3.78
CA LYS A 453 0.94 19.22 2.79
C LYS A 453 1.93 18.21 2.20
N MET A 454 2.55 17.38 3.03
CA MET A 454 3.44 16.32 2.54
C MET A 454 2.67 15.30 1.70
N ASN A 455 1.48 14.91 2.13
CA ASN A 455 0.56 14.06 1.37
C ASN A 455 0.24 14.65 -0.02
N LYS A 456 -0.03 15.96 -0.11
CA LYS A 456 -0.24 16.64 -1.39
C LYS A 456 0.99 16.56 -2.29
N LEU A 457 2.18 16.82 -1.76
CA LEU A 457 3.42 16.76 -2.53
C LEU A 457 3.71 15.34 -3.04
N VAL A 458 3.49 14.32 -2.22
CA VAL A 458 3.58 12.91 -2.62
C VAL A 458 2.60 12.60 -3.74
N ALA A 459 1.34 13.04 -3.62
CA ALA A 459 0.34 12.87 -4.66
C ALA A 459 0.74 13.56 -5.98
N ASP A 460 1.18 14.82 -5.92
CA ASP A 460 1.63 15.57 -7.10
C ASP A 460 2.81 14.88 -7.79
N TYR A 461 3.77 14.36 -7.02
CA TYR A 461 4.90 13.59 -7.54
C TYR A 461 4.45 12.30 -8.23
N ILE A 462 3.64 11.48 -7.55
CA ILE A 462 3.16 10.20 -8.09
C ILE A 462 2.30 10.41 -9.34
N VAL A 463 1.44 11.43 -9.34
CA VAL A 463 0.60 11.79 -10.50
C VAL A 463 1.48 12.19 -11.69
N ASN A 464 2.46 13.06 -11.49
CA ASN A 464 3.28 13.58 -12.59
C ASN A 464 4.30 12.56 -13.13
N THR A 465 4.66 11.54 -12.36
CA THR A 465 5.70 10.55 -12.74
C THR A 465 5.09 9.21 -13.13
N THR A 466 4.39 8.57 -12.21
CA THR A 466 3.92 7.19 -12.35
C THR A 466 2.54 7.12 -12.98
N LEU A 467 1.58 7.88 -12.45
CA LEU A 467 0.17 7.76 -12.81
C LEU A 467 -0.25 8.59 -14.03
N ALA A 468 0.60 9.49 -14.53
CA ALA A 468 0.33 10.28 -15.74
C ALA A 468 -0.06 9.41 -16.95
N ARG A 469 0.43 8.15 -16.99
CA ARG A 469 0.06 7.19 -18.04
C ARG A 469 -1.40 6.74 -17.99
N PHE A 470 -2.09 6.89 -16.86
CA PHE A 470 -3.49 6.51 -16.67
C PHE A 470 -4.47 7.65 -16.86
N MET A 471 -3.97 8.88 -16.99
CA MET A 471 -4.73 10.07 -17.37
C MET A 471 -4.89 10.12 -18.89
#